data_AF-D8LZM5-F1
#
_entry.id   AF-D8LZM5-F1
#
_cell.length_a   1.000
_cell.length_b   1.000
_cell.length_c   1.000
_cell.angle_alpha   90.00
_cell.angle_beta   90.00
_cell.angle_gamma   90.00
#
_symmetry.space_group_name_H-M   'P 1'
#
loop_
_entity.id
_entity.type
_entity.pdbx_description
1 polymer ?
#
loop_
_entity_poly.entity_id
_entity_poly.type
_entity_poly.pdbx_seq_one_letter_code
_entity_poly.pdbx_strand_id
1 'polypeptide(L)'
;MFVSRVLCTTLKRTTGLVGVPVIPNARSVLIELYDKTLENVKKIPANTEYRKNVEAFTKYRKNVVEQNEDIKTIERIIGCGQVEELVEQANDELSLIEDYYQYRIWEGPKVEEP
;
A
#
# COMPACT_ATOMS: atom_id res chain seq x y z
N MET A 1 16.24 33.74 26.15
CA MET A 1 16.60 33.28 24.79
C MET A 1 15.95 31.92 24.56
N PHE A 2 14.78 31.89 23.92
CA PHE A 2 14.15 30.64 23.52
C PHE A 2 14.86 30.15 22.26
N VAL A 3 15.69 29.12 22.40
CA VAL A 3 16.26 28.43 21.26
C VAL A 3 15.12 27.65 20.62
N SER A 4 14.50 28.24 19.60
CA SER A 4 13.55 27.56 18.73
C SER A 4 14.26 26.33 18.17
N ARG A 5 13.91 25.15 18.69
CA ARG A 5 14.45 23.88 18.21
C ARG A 5 14.07 23.77 16.75
N VAL A 6 15.03 24.00 15.86
CA VAL A 6 14.85 23.82 14.42
C VAL A 6 14.44 22.35 14.23
N LEU A 7 13.19 22.11 13.81
CA LEU A 7 12.73 20.80 13.40
C LEU A 7 13.50 20.44 12.12
N CYS A 8 14.66 19.81 12.29
CA CYS A 8 15.44 19.26 11.19
C CYS A 8 14.77 17.95 10.75
N THR A 9 13.64 18.06 10.07
CA THR A 9 13.06 16.94 9.33
C THR A 9 13.95 16.67 8.12
N THR A 10 14.49 15.46 8.02
CA THR A 10 15.31 15.07 6.88
C THR A 10 14.40 14.82 5.68
N LEU A 11 14.21 15.85 4.84
CA LEU A 11 13.42 15.74 3.62
C LEU A 11 14.18 14.91 2.57
N LYS A 12 13.52 13.88 2.02
CA LYS A 12 14.03 13.10 0.89
C LYS A 12 14.08 14.01 -0.34
N ARG A 13 15.26 14.17 -0.95
CA ARG A 13 15.44 15.06 -2.12
C ARG A 13 15.05 14.38 -3.43
N THR A 14 15.40 13.11 -3.56
CA THR A 14 15.16 12.27 -4.75
C THR A 14 15.00 10.82 -4.30
N THR A 15 14.19 10.04 -5.02
CA THR A 15 14.08 8.58 -4.87
C THR A 15 15.28 7.84 -5.48
N GLY A 16 15.96 8.45 -6.46
CA GLY A 16 17.02 7.80 -7.24
C GLY A 16 16.49 6.88 -8.34
N LEU A 17 15.17 6.83 -8.51
CA LEU A 17 14.48 6.06 -9.55
C LEU A 17 13.91 7.01 -10.60
N VAL A 18 13.97 6.63 -11.87
CA VAL A 18 13.40 7.40 -12.97
C VAL A 18 11.88 7.21 -12.95
N GLY A 19 11.12 8.31 -13.05
CA GLY A 19 9.65 8.26 -13.13
C GLY A 19 8.91 8.19 -11.78
N VAL A 20 9.63 8.00 -10.66
CA VAL A 20 9.03 7.92 -9.32
C VAL A 20 9.33 9.22 -8.54
N PRO A 21 8.39 10.19 -8.47
CA PRO A 21 8.61 11.44 -7.75
C PRO A 21 8.56 11.23 -6.23
N VAL A 22 9.29 12.04 -5.47
CA VAL A 22 9.24 12.02 -4.00
C VAL A 22 7.87 12.52 -3.52
N ILE A 23 7.28 11.79 -2.56
CA ILE A 23 6.00 12.15 -1.95
C ILE A 23 6.25 12.68 -0.53
N PRO A 24 6.06 13.99 -0.25
CA PRO A 24 6.38 14.57 1.06
C PRO A 24 5.57 13.99 2.23
N ASN A 25 4.30 13.66 2.00
CA ASN A 25 3.36 13.13 2.99
C ASN A 25 3.06 11.63 2.75
N ALA A 26 4.08 10.84 2.38
CA ALA A 26 3.88 9.44 1.99
C ALA A 26 3.13 8.60 3.05
N ARG A 27 3.40 8.85 4.34
CA ARG A 27 2.76 8.11 5.45
C ARG A 27 1.24 8.26 5.47
N SER A 28 0.72 9.49 5.41
CA SER A 28 -0.72 9.72 5.44
C SER A 28 -1.39 9.15 4.18
N VAL A 29 -0.75 9.34 3.02
CA VAL A 29 -1.24 8.79 1.75
C VAL A 29 -1.32 7.27 1.80
N LEU A 30 -0.30 6.59 2.34
CA LEU A 30 -0.30 5.13 2.48
C LEU A 30 -1.42 4.63 3.40
N ILE A 31 -1.66 5.31 4.53
CA ILE A 31 -2.76 4.94 5.44
C ILE A 31 -4.11 5.04 4.72
N GLU A 32 -4.36 6.17 4.04
CA GLU A 32 -5.58 6.38 3.28
C GLU A 32 -5.77 5.34 2.17
N LEU A 33 -4.70 4.99 1.44
CA LEU A 33 -4.75 3.97 0.40
C LEU A 33 -5.05 2.60 0.96
N TYR A 34 -4.39 2.18 2.05
CA TYR A 34 -4.65 0.89 2.68
C TYR A 34 -6.08 0.79 3.24
N ASP A 35 -6.64 1.88 3.77
CA ASP A 35 -8.04 1.91 4.18
C ASP A 35 -9.00 1.72 3.00
N LYS A 36 -8.74 2.41 1.87
CA LYS A 36 -9.49 2.21 0.64
C LYS A 36 -9.37 0.77 0.13
N THR A 37 -8.18 0.16 0.20
CA THR A 37 -7.98 -1.24 -0.19
C THR A 37 -8.82 -2.17 0.69
N LEU A 38 -8.80 -2.00 2.01
CA LEU A 38 -9.59 -2.80 2.95
C LEU A 38 -11.10 -2.63 2.76
N GLU A 39 -11.56 -1.47 2.31
CA GLU A 39 -12.96 -1.24 1.93
C GLU A 39 -13.33 -1.92 0.62
N ASN A 40 -12.51 -1.76 -0.42
CA ASN A 40 -12.79 -2.34 -1.74
C ASN A 40 -12.73 -3.86 -1.76
N VAL A 41 -11.82 -4.48 -1.00
CA VAL A 41 -11.70 -5.94 -0.89
C VAL A 41 -12.99 -6.58 -0.35
N LYS A 42 -13.81 -5.84 0.42
CA LYS A 42 -15.10 -6.36 0.94
C LYS A 42 -16.11 -6.73 -0.16
N LYS A 43 -15.95 -6.21 -1.38
CA LYS A 43 -16.77 -6.58 -2.56
C LYS A 43 -16.59 -8.06 -2.93
N ILE A 44 -15.44 -8.64 -2.62
CA ILE A 44 -15.08 -10.02 -2.95
C ILE A 44 -15.53 -10.95 -1.80
N PRO A 45 -16.03 -12.17 -2.06
CA PRO A 45 -16.42 -13.10 -0.98
C PRO A 45 -15.26 -13.45 -0.03
N ALA A 46 -15.55 -13.53 1.28
CA ALA A 46 -14.57 -13.81 2.34
C ALA A 46 -13.93 -15.22 2.26
N ASN A 47 -14.56 -16.14 1.54
CA ASN A 47 -14.03 -17.49 1.36
C ASN A 47 -12.84 -17.53 0.39
N THR A 48 -12.65 -16.49 -0.43
CA THR A 48 -11.59 -16.46 -1.43
C THR A 48 -10.21 -16.30 -0.78
N GLU A 49 -9.24 -17.04 -1.31
CA GLU A 49 -7.86 -17.00 -0.81
C GLU A 49 -7.20 -15.64 -1.07
N TYR A 50 -7.48 -15.05 -2.24
CA TYR A 50 -7.03 -13.70 -2.58
C TYR A 50 -7.42 -12.67 -1.51
N ARG A 51 -8.70 -12.63 -1.11
CA ARG A 51 -9.18 -11.70 -0.07
C ARG A 51 -8.44 -11.89 1.26
N LYS A 52 -8.23 -13.12 1.72
CA LYS A 52 -7.54 -13.39 2.98
C LYS A 52 -6.11 -12.86 2.95
N ASN A 53 -5.39 -13.10 1.85
CA ASN A 53 -4.02 -12.67 1.69
C ASN A 53 -3.91 -11.15 1.60
N VAL A 54 -4.76 -10.51 0.78
CA VAL A 54 -4.81 -9.05 0.67
C VAL A 54 -5.11 -8.40 2.01
N GLU A 55 -6.15 -8.86 2.72
CA GLU A 55 -6.44 -8.34 4.05
C GLU A 55 -5.28 -8.52 5.03
N ALA A 56 -4.59 -9.67 5.01
CA ALA A 56 -3.49 -9.95 5.93
C ALA A 56 -2.29 -9.02 5.70
N PHE A 57 -1.82 -8.91 4.44
CA PHE A 57 -0.65 -8.06 4.16
C PHE A 57 -0.98 -6.58 4.27
N THR A 58 -2.17 -6.13 3.84
CA THR A 58 -2.57 -4.73 3.94
C THR A 58 -2.68 -4.30 5.40
N LYS A 59 -3.27 -5.14 6.28
CA LYS A 59 -3.31 -4.87 7.73
C LYS A 59 -1.92 -4.82 8.34
N TYR A 60 -1.03 -5.74 7.96
CA TYR A 60 0.36 -5.73 8.41
C TYR A 60 1.08 -4.43 8.01
N ARG A 61 1.05 -4.08 6.71
CA ARG A 61 1.70 -2.86 6.20
C ARG A 61 1.12 -1.61 6.84
N LYS A 62 -0.21 -1.51 6.96
CA LYS A 62 -0.88 -0.40 7.63
C LYS A 62 -0.40 -0.25 9.09
N ASN A 63 -0.36 -1.34 9.85
CA ASN A 63 0.09 -1.33 11.24
C ASN A 63 1.55 -0.85 11.36
N VAL A 64 2.44 -1.29 10.48
CA VAL A 64 3.84 -0.82 10.46
C VAL A 64 3.92 0.69 10.20
N VAL A 65 3.12 1.21 9.26
CA VAL A 65 3.07 2.64 8.92
C VAL A 65 2.45 3.48 10.05
N GLU A 66 1.48 2.93 10.79
CA GLU A 66 0.88 3.61 11.95
C GLU A 66 1.84 3.66 13.14
N GLN A 67 2.56 2.57 13.43
CA GLN A 67 3.47 2.46 14.58
C GLN A 67 4.75 3.28 14.44
N ASN A 68 5.19 3.57 13.21
CA ASN A 68 6.48 4.22 12.96
C ASN A 68 6.27 5.58 12.29
N GLU A 69 6.96 6.61 12.79
CA GLU A 69 6.96 7.94 12.16
C GLU A 69 8.12 8.12 11.17
N ASP A 70 9.23 7.41 11.39
CA ASP A 70 10.41 7.49 10.54
C ASP A 70 10.27 6.62 9.28
N ILE A 71 10.41 7.27 8.11
CA ILE A 71 10.28 6.66 6.79
C ILE A 71 11.29 5.53 6.59
N LYS A 72 12.55 5.73 6.99
CA LYS A 72 13.59 4.71 6.80
C LYS A 72 13.31 3.44 7.59
N THR A 73 12.75 3.62 8.79
CA THR A 73 12.33 2.49 9.63
C THR A 73 11.17 1.72 8.99
N ILE A 74 10.19 2.43 8.42
CA ILE A 74 9.08 1.82 7.67
C ILE A 74 9.61 1.01 6.48
N GLU A 75 10.46 1.61 5.63
CA GLU A 75 11.04 0.96 4.45
C GLU A 75 11.80 -0.32 4.84
N ARG A 76 12.58 -0.26 5.93
CA ARG A 76 13.34 -1.40 6.44
C ARG A 76 12.47 -2.53 6.98
N ILE A 77 11.39 -2.21 7.71
CA ILE A 77 10.50 -3.22 8.30
C ILE A 77 9.68 -3.91 7.21
N ILE A 78 9.11 -3.14 6.28
CA ILE A 78 8.28 -3.69 5.19
C ILE A 78 9.15 -4.44 4.18
N GLY A 79 10.35 -3.93 3.86
CA GLY A 79 11.31 -4.62 3.00
C GLY A 79 10.86 -4.77 1.55
N CYS A 80 9.95 -3.92 1.06
CA CYS A 80 9.40 -3.96 -0.30
C CYS A 80 9.69 -2.68 -1.12
N GLY A 81 10.90 -2.12 -0.97
CA GLY A 81 11.33 -0.91 -1.66
C GLY A 81 11.12 0.37 -0.85
N GLN A 82 11.11 1.51 -1.54
CA GLN A 82 10.88 2.83 -0.98
C GLN A 82 9.40 3.10 -0.73
N VAL A 83 9.07 4.07 0.14
CA VAL A 83 7.66 4.42 0.41
C VAL A 83 6.89 4.87 -0.83
N GLU A 84 7.55 5.48 -1.80
CA GLU A 84 6.93 5.87 -3.06
C GLU A 84 6.51 4.65 -3.91
N GLU A 85 7.34 3.61 -3.94
CA GLU A 85 7.01 2.34 -4.62
C GLU A 85 5.86 1.61 -3.89
N LEU A 86 5.80 1.72 -2.56
CA LEU A 86 4.67 1.17 -1.79
C LEU A 86 3.35 1.87 -2.12
N VAL A 87 3.38 3.18 -2.41
CA VAL A 87 2.20 3.94 -2.83
C VAL A 87 1.73 3.46 -4.21
N GLU A 88 2.66 3.26 -5.15
CA GLU A 88 2.36 2.72 -6.48
C GLU A 88 1.74 1.32 -6.38
N GLN A 89 2.37 0.42 -5.63
CA GLN A 89 1.83 -0.93 -5.37
C GLN A 89 0.42 -0.91 -4.76
N ALA A 90 0.14 0.02 -3.84
CA ALA A 90 -1.19 0.13 -3.24
C ALA A 90 -2.25 0.61 -4.24
N ASN A 91 -1.89 1.48 -5.20
CA ASN A 91 -2.77 1.91 -6.28
C ASN A 91 -2.99 0.79 -7.31
N ASP A 92 -1.93 0.06 -7.66
CA ASP A 92 -2.03 -1.10 -8.55
C ASP A 92 -2.94 -2.16 -7.95
N GLU A 93 -2.82 -2.42 -6.65
CA GLU A 93 -3.69 -3.36 -5.94
C GLU A 93 -5.16 -2.89 -5.96
N LEU A 94 -5.41 -1.59 -5.82
CA LEU A 94 -6.77 -1.03 -5.93
C LEU A 94 -7.37 -1.29 -7.32
N SER A 95 -6.60 -1.02 -8.39
CA SER A 95 -7.02 -1.32 -9.75
C SER A 95 -7.26 -2.82 -9.94
N LEU A 96 -6.35 -3.66 -9.42
CA LEU A 96 -6.43 -5.10 -9.51
C LEU A 96 -7.69 -5.65 -8.82
N ILE A 97 -8.07 -5.10 -7.66
CA ILE A 97 -9.29 -5.51 -6.96
C ILE A 97 -10.54 -5.24 -7.81
N GLU A 98 -10.58 -4.13 -8.55
CA GLU A 98 -11.67 -3.81 -9.46
C GLU A 98 -11.77 -4.82 -10.60
N ASP A 99 -10.65 -5.11 -11.26
CA ASP A 99 -10.58 -6.12 -12.32
C ASP A 99 -10.93 -7.51 -11.80
N TYR A 100 -10.37 -7.89 -10.64
CA TYR A 100 -10.63 -9.16 -9.98
C TYR A 100 -12.13 -9.36 -9.72
N TYR A 101 -12.81 -8.30 -9.29
CA TYR A 101 -14.26 -8.28 -9.11
C TYR A 101 -15.03 -8.38 -10.43
N GLN A 102 -14.65 -7.60 -11.44
CA GLN A 102 -15.31 -7.58 -12.75
C GLN A 102 -15.26 -8.95 -13.44
N TYR A 103 -14.09 -9.59 -13.45
CA TYR A 103 -13.91 -10.89 -14.12
C TYR A 103 -14.36 -12.08 -13.28
N ARG A 104 -14.65 -11.88 -11.99
CA ARG A 104 -15.00 -12.94 -11.02
C ARG A 104 -14.03 -14.10 -11.06
N ILE A 105 -12.74 -13.79 -10.97
CA ILE A 105 -11.64 -14.75 -11.15
C ILE A 105 -11.75 -15.95 -10.18
N TRP A 106 -12.37 -15.74 -9.01
CA TRP A 106 -12.61 -16.79 -8.01
C TRP A 106 -13.60 -17.89 -8.44
N GLU A 107 -14.36 -17.72 -9.52
CA GLU A 107 -15.29 -18.74 -10.02
C GLU A 107 -14.58 -19.87 -10.81
N GLY A 108 -13.28 -19.73 -11.08
CA GLY A 108 -12.50 -20.72 -11.84
C GLY A 108 -12.63 -20.55 -13.37
N PRO A 109 -11.94 -21.38 -14.16
CA PRO A 109 -11.94 -21.29 -15.62
C PRO A 109 -13.33 -21.58 -16.19
N LYS A 110 -13.87 -20.65 -17.00
CA LYS A 110 -15.15 -20.79 -17.71
C LYS A 110 -15.03 -21.58 -19.02
N VAL A 111 -14.05 -22.47 -19.12
CA VAL A 111 -13.80 -23.22 -20.36
C VAL A 111 -14.91 -24.25 -20.51
N GLU A 112 -15.69 -24.15 -21.58
CA GLU A 112 -16.55 -25.25 -22.00
C GLU A 112 -15.63 -26.40 -22.41
N GLU A 113 -15.71 -27.52 -21.69
CA GLU A 113 -15.01 -28.76 -22.07
C GLU A 113 -15.39 -29.11 -23.52
N PRO A 114 -14.43 -29.50 -24.39
CA PRO A 114 -14.69 -29.82 -25.79
C PRO A 114 -15.58 -31.06 -25.97
#